data_AF-A0A3E1NTF0-F1
#
_entry.id   AF-A0A3E1NTF0-F1
#
_cell.length_a   1.000
_cell.length_b   1.000
_cell.length_c   1.000
_cell.angle_alpha   90.00
_cell.angle_beta   90.00
_cell.angle_gamma   90.00
#
_symmetry.space_group_name_H-M   'P 1'
#
loop_
_entity.id
_entity.type
_entity.pdbx_description
1 polymer ?
#
loop_
_entity_poly.entity_id
_entity_poly.type
_entity_poly.pdbx_seq_one_letter_code
_entity_poly.pdbx_strand_id
1 'polypeptide(L)'
;MNRELYRALKGINPNALSEEDKEELLRFFVVTENHGIRDQIAFIFSDIKYNRAIPFIIEKINDEKLYHHNGSLVFALENLDVRDYFIEFVKMVCDMEYEPRYQAFELLMKYAPGISREIREKALTMLEERQQQLEVTDADKGPDSPYNFVKHSIKLIEGK
;
A
#
# COMPACT_ATOMS: atom_id res chain seq x y z
N MET A 1 -1.72 -11.18 26.62
CA MET A 1 -2.55 -10.03 26.21
C MET A 1 -2.72 -9.96 24.69
N ASN A 2 -1.64 -9.84 23.90
CA ASN A 2 -1.73 -9.68 22.44
C ASN A 2 -2.47 -10.82 21.70
N ARG A 3 -2.36 -12.06 22.17
CA ARG A 3 -3.07 -13.22 21.58
C ARG A 3 -4.58 -13.16 21.78
N GLU A 4 -5.04 -12.74 22.96
CA GLU A 4 -6.48 -12.63 23.25
C GLU A 4 -7.08 -11.44 22.51
N LEU A 5 -6.36 -10.31 22.44
CA LEU A 5 -6.77 -9.16 21.63
C LEU A 5 -6.85 -9.52 20.13
N TYR A 6 -5.85 -10.22 19.59
CA TYR A 6 -5.90 -10.70 18.21
C TYR A 6 -7.09 -11.63 17.94
N ARG A 7 -7.40 -12.55 18.87
CA ARG A 7 -8.58 -13.42 18.78
C ARG A 7 -9.88 -12.63 18.82
N ALA A 8 -9.98 -11.63 19.69
CA ALA A 8 -11.14 -10.75 19.76
C ALA A 8 -11.34 -10.00 18.44
N LEU A 9 -10.28 -9.43 17.87
CA LEU A 9 -10.32 -8.75 16.57
C LEU A 9 -10.76 -9.68 15.44
N LYS A 10 -10.24 -10.92 15.40
CA LYS A 10 -10.69 -11.93 14.43
C LYS A 10 -12.17 -12.34 14.58
N GLY A 11 -12.73 -12.18 15.77
CA GLY A 11 -14.12 -12.48 16.06
C GLY A 11 -15.09 -11.33 15.77
N ILE A 12 -14.59 -10.15 15.39
CA ILE A 12 -15.44 -9.01 15.03
C ILE A 12 -16.28 -9.38 13.81
N ASN A 13 -17.60 -9.22 13.92
CA ASN A 13 -18.48 -9.25 12.76
C ASN A 13 -18.42 -7.87 12.07
N PRO A 14 -17.83 -7.76 10.87
CA PRO A 14 -17.62 -6.46 10.23
C PRO A 14 -18.95 -5.74 9.91
N ASN A 15 -20.03 -6.50 9.70
CA ASN A 15 -21.36 -5.96 9.41
C ASN A 15 -22.10 -5.40 10.64
N ALA A 16 -21.57 -5.63 11.85
CA ALA A 16 -22.18 -5.18 13.10
C ALA A 16 -21.48 -3.94 13.70
N LEU A 17 -20.42 -3.43 13.04
CA LEU A 17 -19.67 -2.29 13.54
C LEU A 17 -20.43 -0.98 13.34
N SER A 18 -20.65 -0.26 14.44
CA SER A 18 -21.11 1.12 14.40
C SER A 18 -20.00 2.07 13.91
N GLU A 19 -20.34 3.31 13.58
CA GLU A 19 -19.31 4.32 13.26
C GLU A 19 -18.37 4.59 14.44
N GLU A 20 -18.87 4.56 15.68
CA GLU A 20 -18.04 4.72 16.87
C GLU A 20 -17.02 3.59 17.01
N ASP A 21 -17.42 2.35 16.73
CA ASP A 21 -16.51 1.20 16.74
C ASP A 21 -15.41 1.32 15.67
N LYS A 22 -15.76 1.84 14.48
CA LYS A 22 -14.78 2.09 13.40
C LYS A 22 -13.75 3.14 13.79
N GLU A 23 -14.19 4.23 14.42
CA GLU A 23 -13.30 5.27 14.92
C GLU A 23 -12.40 4.76 16.05
N GLU A 24 -12.93 3.90 16.93
CA GLU A 24 -12.13 3.29 17.99
C GLU A 24 -11.08 2.32 17.43
N LEU A 25 -11.46 1.48 16.46
CA LEU A 25 -10.50 0.64 15.72
C LEU A 25 -9.43 1.48 15.03
N LEU A 26 -9.78 2.64 14.48
CA LEU A 26 -8.81 3.55 13.87
C LEU A 26 -7.84 4.12 14.90
N ARG A 27 -8.34 4.54 16.07
CA ARG A 27 -7.48 4.96 17.18
C ARG A 27 -6.50 3.85 17.58
N PHE A 28 -6.99 2.61 17.71
CA PHE A 28 -6.14 1.46 18.00
C PHE A 28 -5.11 1.18 16.91
N PHE A 29 -5.49 1.28 15.63
CA PHE A 29 -4.60 1.10 14.49
C PHE A 29 -3.44 2.11 14.50
N VAL A 30 -3.73 3.37 14.82
CA VAL A 30 -2.73 4.44 14.85
C VAL A 30 -1.69 4.19 15.95
N VAL A 31 -2.10 3.75 17.13
CA VAL A 31 -1.20 3.63 18.29
C VAL A 31 -0.51 2.27 18.41
N THR A 32 -1.00 1.22 17.75
CA THR A 32 -0.41 -0.12 17.88
C THR A 32 0.93 -0.22 17.13
N GLU A 33 1.92 -0.82 17.80
CA GLU A 33 3.20 -1.21 17.21
C GLU A 33 3.23 -2.71 16.86
N ASN A 34 2.19 -3.46 17.23
CA ASN A 34 2.12 -4.90 16.98
C ASN A 34 1.61 -5.17 15.55
N HIS A 35 2.49 -5.69 14.68
CA HIS A 35 2.15 -5.97 13.28
C HIS A 35 0.92 -6.87 13.14
N GLY A 36 0.80 -7.96 13.92
CA GLY A 36 -0.33 -8.88 13.79
C GLY A 36 -1.69 -8.24 14.14
N ILE A 37 -1.71 -7.34 15.14
CA ILE A 37 -2.90 -6.55 15.48
C ILE A 37 -3.18 -5.51 14.39
N ARG A 38 -2.16 -4.78 13.98
CA ARG A 38 -2.25 -3.74 12.93
C ARG A 38 -2.81 -4.31 11.63
N ASP A 39 -2.28 -5.43 11.17
CA ASP A 39 -2.66 -6.07 9.91
C ASP A 39 -4.10 -6.59 9.99
N GLN A 40 -4.48 -7.19 11.13
CA GLN A 40 -5.87 -7.62 11.35
C GLN A 40 -6.85 -6.45 11.32
N ILE A 41 -6.49 -5.30 11.89
CA ILE A 41 -7.33 -4.11 11.85
C ILE A 41 -7.40 -3.55 10.41
N ALA A 42 -6.29 -3.54 9.67
CA ALA A 42 -6.29 -3.14 8.26
C ALA A 42 -7.22 -4.02 7.41
N PHE A 43 -7.22 -5.33 7.63
CA PHE A 43 -8.17 -6.23 6.97
C PHE A 43 -9.62 -5.93 7.33
N ILE A 44 -9.92 -5.64 8.61
CA ILE A 44 -11.26 -5.21 9.01
C ILE A 44 -11.68 -3.94 8.25
N PHE A 45 -10.80 -2.94 8.12
CA PHE A 45 -11.09 -1.73 7.33
C PHE A 45 -11.34 -2.04 5.85
N SER A 46 -10.56 -2.95 5.28
CA SER A 46 -10.73 -3.44 3.91
C SER A 46 -12.10 -4.10 3.70
N ASP A 47 -12.47 -5.04 4.58
CA ASP A 47 -13.72 -5.78 4.53
C ASP A 47 -14.95 -4.87 4.60
N ILE A 48 -14.91 -3.84 5.46
CA ILE A 48 -16.00 -2.87 5.62
C ILE A 48 -15.89 -1.64 4.72
N LYS A 49 -14.88 -1.58 3.84
CA LYS A 49 -14.59 -0.46 2.93
C LYS A 49 -14.48 0.90 3.62
N TYR A 50 -13.80 0.95 4.76
CA TYR A 50 -13.66 2.18 5.57
C TYR A 50 -12.55 3.09 5.02
N ASN A 51 -12.88 3.85 3.97
CA ASN A 51 -11.94 4.72 3.26
C ASN A 51 -11.26 5.79 4.14
N ARG A 52 -11.85 6.15 5.28
CA ARG A 52 -11.24 7.09 6.23
C ARG A 52 -9.91 6.58 6.80
N ALA A 53 -9.69 5.26 6.81
CA ALA A 53 -8.43 4.67 7.27
C ALA A 53 -7.27 4.78 6.27
N ILE A 54 -7.53 5.04 4.98
CA ILE A 54 -6.49 5.06 3.92
C ILE A 54 -5.25 5.90 4.29
N PRO A 55 -5.37 7.19 4.68
CA PRO A 55 -4.19 8.00 4.98
C PRO A 55 -3.36 7.43 6.14
N PHE A 56 -4.00 6.81 7.14
CA PHE A 56 -3.32 6.19 8.28
C PHE A 56 -2.63 4.88 7.88
N ILE A 57 -3.25 4.09 7.00
CA ILE A 57 -2.64 2.87 6.46
C ILE A 57 -1.38 3.24 5.66
N ILE A 58 -1.45 4.27 4.81
CA ILE A 58 -0.31 4.77 4.03
C ILE A 58 0.79 5.31 4.94
N GLU A 59 0.43 6.08 5.98
CA GLU A 59 1.40 6.56 6.97
C GLU A 59 2.15 5.40 7.63
N LYS A 60 1.44 4.33 8.03
CA LYS A 60 2.07 3.14 8.62
C LYS A 60 2.92 2.35 7.64
N ILE A 61 2.55 2.30 6.37
CA ILE A 61 3.36 1.68 5.31
C ILE A 61 4.68 2.44 5.14
N ASN A 62 4.64 3.77 5.19
CA ASN A 62 5.82 4.62 5.01
C ASN A 62 6.66 4.80 6.30
N ASP A 63 6.24 4.22 7.43
CA ASP A 63 7.03 4.23 8.67
C ASP A 63 8.22 3.27 8.56
N GLU A 64 9.44 3.82 8.50
CA GLU A 64 10.69 3.06 8.40
C GLU A 64 10.87 2.04 9.54
N LYS A 65 10.27 2.27 10.71
CA LYS A 65 10.34 1.33 11.85
C LYS A 65 9.54 0.05 11.59
N LEU A 66 8.64 0.06 10.62
CA LEU A 66 7.67 -1.00 10.35
C LEU A 66 7.91 -1.71 9.00
N TYR A 67 9.01 -1.38 8.33
CA TYR A 67 9.31 -1.67 6.93
C TYR A 67 9.12 -3.14 6.50
N HIS A 68 9.45 -4.11 7.35
CA HIS A 68 9.43 -5.54 7.01
C HIS A 68 8.03 -6.21 7.03
N HIS A 69 6.97 -5.47 7.36
CA HIS A 69 5.63 -6.03 7.50
C HIS A 69 4.57 -5.22 6.73
N ASN A 70 4.92 -4.65 5.59
CA ASN A 70 4.04 -3.74 4.86
C ASN A 70 3.12 -4.42 3.84
N GLY A 71 3.41 -5.64 3.41
CA GLY A 71 2.60 -6.33 2.39
C GLY A 71 1.12 -6.46 2.78
N SER A 72 0.84 -6.90 4.01
CA SER A 72 -0.55 -6.99 4.49
C SER A 72 -1.29 -5.64 4.49
N LEU A 73 -0.58 -4.53 4.72
CA LEU A 73 -1.17 -3.19 4.68
C LEU A 73 -1.45 -2.73 3.25
N VAL A 74 -0.52 -2.97 2.31
CA VAL A 74 -0.74 -2.64 0.89
C VAL A 74 -1.88 -3.49 0.32
N PHE A 75 -1.93 -4.78 0.68
CA PHE A 75 -3.04 -5.66 0.31
C PHE A 75 -4.40 -5.14 0.81
N ALA A 76 -4.48 -4.68 2.07
CA ALA A 76 -5.72 -4.15 2.63
C ALA A 76 -6.28 -2.95 1.83
N LEU A 77 -5.41 -2.17 1.17
CA LEU A 77 -5.82 -1.03 0.34
C LEU A 77 -6.58 -1.44 -0.94
N GLU A 78 -6.52 -2.70 -1.39
CA GLU A 78 -7.11 -3.14 -2.66
C GLU A 78 -8.63 -2.93 -2.74
N ASN A 79 -9.33 -3.10 -1.62
CA ASN A 79 -10.79 -2.95 -1.54
C ASN A 79 -11.24 -1.53 -1.18
N LEU A 80 -10.31 -0.58 -1.01
CA LEU A 80 -10.59 0.80 -0.65
C LEU A 80 -10.56 1.73 -1.87
N ASP A 81 -11.16 2.92 -1.76
CA ASP A 81 -11.12 3.93 -2.82
C ASP A 81 -9.84 4.76 -2.76
N VAL A 82 -8.75 4.17 -3.28
CA VAL A 82 -7.39 4.71 -3.16
C VAL A 82 -6.91 5.49 -4.38
N ARG A 83 -7.82 5.89 -5.28
CA ARG A 83 -7.47 6.55 -6.55
C ARG A 83 -6.63 7.81 -6.35
N ASP A 84 -6.96 8.61 -5.34
CA ASP A 84 -6.26 9.87 -5.05
C ASP A 84 -4.84 9.65 -4.48
N TYR A 85 -4.51 8.41 -4.10
CA TYR A 85 -3.21 8.04 -3.53
C TYR A 85 -2.29 7.36 -4.56
N PHE A 86 -2.58 7.48 -5.86
CA PHE A 86 -1.81 6.84 -6.92
C PHE A 86 -0.30 7.08 -6.82
N ILE A 87 0.12 8.31 -6.47
CA ILE A 87 1.54 8.67 -6.31
C ILE A 87 2.20 7.91 -5.15
N GLU A 88 1.47 7.58 -4.09
CA GLU A 88 2.02 6.77 -3.00
C GLU A 88 2.35 5.36 -3.48
N PHE A 89 1.51 4.76 -4.35
CA PHE A 89 1.82 3.46 -4.96
C PHE A 89 3.04 3.52 -5.89
N VAL A 90 3.26 4.64 -6.58
CA VAL A 90 4.47 4.85 -7.38
C VAL A 90 5.71 4.83 -6.48
N LYS A 91 5.68 5.52 -5.33
CA LYS A 91 6.79 5.48 -4.35
C LYS A 91 7.02 4.06 -3.82
N MET A 92 5.94 3.36 -3.46
CA MET A 92 6.03 1.98 -2.99
C MET A 92 6.72 1.07 -4.01
N VAL A 93 6.42 1.25 -5.31
CA VAL A 93 7.09 0.52 -6.37
C VAL A 93 8.59 0.82 -6.45
N CYS A 94 8.98 2.08 -6.29
CA CYS A 94 10.36 2.53 -6.35
C CYS A 94 11.22 2.04 -5.17
N ASP A 95 10.64 2.02 -3.97
CA ASP A 95 11.41 2.04 -2.73
C ASP A 95 11.25 0.77 -1.87
N MET A 96 10.12 0.06 -1.95
CA MET A 96 9.82 -1.03 -1.01
C MET A 96 10.38 -2.40 -1.39
N GLU A 97 10.39 -3.34 -0.44
CA GLU A 97 10.72 -4.76 -0.65
C GLU A 97 9.73 -5.46 -1.59
N TYR A 98 10.07 -6.67 -2.03
CA TYR A 98 9.37 -7.38 -3.09
C TYR A 98 7.85 -7.48 -2.90
N GLU A 99 7.39 -7.97 -1.74
CA GLU A 99 5.95 -8.20 -1.49
C GLU A 99 5.11 -6.91 -1.55
N PRO A 100 5.40 -5.85 -0.77
CA PRO A 100 4.67 -4.59 -0.87
C PRO A 100 4.84 -3.91 -2.23
N ARG A 101 6.01 -4.03 -2.89
CA ARG A 101 6.23 -3.54 -4.25
C ARG A 101 5.30 -4.21 -5.25
N TYR A 102 5.18 -5.53 -5.19
CA TYR A 102 4.34 -6.30 -6.09
C TYR A 102 2.88 -5.89 -5.95
N GLN A 103 2.36 -5.79 -4.72
CA GLN A 103 0.98 -5.37 -4.48
C GLN A 103 0.74 -3.92 -4.90
N ALA A 104 1.70 -3.01 -4.66
CA ALA A 104 1.61 -1.64 -5.15
C ALA A 104 1.57 -1.60 -6.68
N PHE A 105 2.35 -2.45 -7.36
CA PHE A 105 2.31 -2.59 -8.82
C PHE A 105 0.93 -3.05 -9.32
N GLU A 106 0.27 -3.98 -8.63
CA GLU A 106 -1.11 -4.39 -8.96
C GLU A 106 -2.10 -3.22 -8.84
N LEU A 107 -1.95 -2.37 -7.81
CA LEU A 107 -2.75 -1.16 -7.66
C LEU A 107 -2.47 -0.15 -8.79
N LEU A 108 -1.21 0.01 -9.22
CA LEU A 108 -0.89 0.83 -10.39
C LEU A 108 -1.59 0.30 -11.64
N MET A 109 -1.55 -1.01 -11.91
CA MET A 109 -2.25 -1.62 -13.06
C MET A 109 -3.74 -1.33 -13.06
N LYS A 110 -4.38 -1.43 -11.89
CA LYS A 110 -5.81 -1.19 -11.70
C LYS A 110 -6.21 0.26 -11.99
N TYR A 111 -5.40 1.24 -11.56
CA TYR A 111 -5.80 2.65 -11.58
C TYR A 111 -5.15 3.49 -12.70
N ALA A 112 -4.05 3.04 -13.30
CA ALA A 112 -3.34 3.76 -14.37
C ALA A 112 -4.23 4.20 -15.57
N PRO A 113 -5.25 3.42 -16.00
CA PRO A 113 -6.14 3.87 -17.08
C PRO A 113 -6.94 5.15 -16.75
N GLY A 114 -7.17 5.44 -15.47
CA GLY A 114 -8.05 6.52 -15.02
C GLY A 114 -7.35 7.76 -14.46
N ILE A 115 -6.01 7.80 -14.41
CA ILE A 115 -5.29 8.93 -13.82
C ILE A 115 -5.29 10.16 -14.73
N SER A 116 -5.27 11.35 -14.12
CA SER A 116 -5.16 12.62 -14.83
C SER A 116 -3.79 12.76 -15.52
N ARG A 117 -3.70 13.69 -16.48
CA ARG A 117 -2.43 14.01 -17.14
C ARG A 117 -1.36 14.48 -16.15
N GLU A 118 -1.73 15.32 -15.19
CA GLU A 118 -0.82 15.84 -14.16
C GLU A 118 -0.23 14.71 -13.29
N ILE A 119 -1.09 13.79 -12.82
CA ILE A 119 -0.65 12.64 -12.03
C ILE A 119 0.23 11.69 -12.86
N ARG A 120 -0.11 11.51 -14.15
CA ARG A 120 0.69 10.72 -15.10
C ARG A 120 2.10 11.30 -15.28
N GLU A 121 2.20 12.60 -15.55
CA GLU A 121 3.48 13.29 -15.73
C GLU A 121 4.35 13.17 -14.46
N LYS A 122 3.75 13.43 -13.28
CA LYS A 122 4.44 13.29 -12.00
C LYS A 122 4.93 11.85 -11.74
N ALA A 123 4.09 10.85 -12.01
CA ALA A 123 4.44 9.45 -11.82
C ALA A 123 5.59 9.02 -12.75
N LEU A 124 5.57 9.43 -14.02
CA LEU A 124 6.62 9.13 -14.98
C LEU A 124 7.96 9.74 -14.56
N THR A 125 7.98 11.01 -14.15
CA THR A 125 9.20 11.66 -13.64
C THR A 125 9.84 10.86 -12.51
N MET A 126 9.05 10.43 -11.52
CA MET A 126 9.55 9.65 -10.39
C MET A 126 10.12 8.28 -10.82
N LEU A 127 9.43 7.59 -11.73
CA LEU A 127 9.85 6.27 -12.20
C LEU A 127 11.11 6.35 -13.08
N GLU A 128 11.20 7.35 -13.96
CA GLU A 128 12.35 7.56 -14.84
C GLU A 128 13.60 7.92 -14.04
N GLU A 129 13.48 8.82 -13.04
CA GLU A 129 14.57 9.12 -12.11
C GLU A 129 15.05 7.86 -11.38
N ARG A 130 14.11 7.04 -10.88
CA ARG A 130 14.44 5.79 -10.20
C ARG A 130 15.10 4.79 -11.14
N GLN A 131 14.63 4.67 -12.38
CA GLN A 131 15.20 3.78 -13.37
C GLN A 131 16.67 4.13 -13.64
N GLN A 132 16.98 5.42 -13.85
CA GLN A 132 18.34 5.90 -14.09
C GLN A 132 19.27 5.55 -12.91
N GLN A 133 18.81 5.73 -11.66
CA GLN A 133 19.58 5.35 -10.48
C GLN A 133 19.91 3.86 -10.47
N LEU A 134 18.93 3.00 -10.75
CA LEU A 134 19.09 1.55 -10.77
C LEU A 134 20.03 1.08 -11.90
N GLU A 135 20.04 1.76 -13.04
CA GLU A 135 20.97 1.49 -14.15
C GLU A 135 22.41 1.83 -13.78
N VAL A 136 22.64 2.93 -13.06
CA VAL A 136 23.98 3.35 -12.61
C VAL A 136 24.55 2.39 -11.56
N THR A 137 23.72 1.86 -10.67
CA THR A 137 24.17 0.99 -9.58
C THR A 137 24.40 -0.47 -9.99
N ASP A 138 24.29 -0.80 -11.28
CA ASP A 138 24.26 -2.18 -11.81
C ASP A 138 23.30 -3.08 -11.02
N ALA A 139 22.10 -2.55 -10.71
CA ALA A 139 21.11 -3.28 -9.94
C ALA A 139 20.69 -4.55 -10.68
N ASP A 140 20.32 -5.59 -9.91
CA ASP A 140 19.74 -6.82 -10.45
C ASP A 140 18.60 -6.49 -11.44
N LYS A 141 18.57 -7.22 -12.56
CA LYS A 141 17.58 -7.07 -13.64
C LYS A 141 16.76 -8.35 -13.84
N GLY A 142 16.78 -9.26 -12.86
CA GLY A 142 15.90 -10.41 -12.79
C GLY A 142 14.40 -10.01 -12.79
N PRO A 143 13.49 -10.92 -13.15
CA PRO A 143 12.06 -10.60 -13.34
C PRO A 143 11.41 -9.93 -12.13
N ASP A 144 11.84 -10.29 -10.93
CA ASP A 144 11.35 -9.78 -9.64
C ASP A 144 12.14 -8.57 -9.09
N SER A 145 13.06 -8.04 -9.89
CA SER A 145 13.95 -6.95 -9.50
C SER A 145 13.24 -5.59 -9.42
N PRO A 146 13.73 -4.65 -8.59
CA PRO A 146 13.23 -3.27 -8.57
C PRO A 146 13.23 -2.64 -9.96
N TYR A 147 14.27 -2.92 -10.76
CA TYR A 147 14.42 -2.40 -12.11
C TYR A 147 13.27 -2.81 -13.03
N ASN A 148 12.88 -4.10 -13.01
CA ASN A 148 11.79 -4.56 -13.86
C ASN A 148 10.44 -4.01 -13.43
N PHE A 149 10.13 -3.94 -12.13
CA PHE A 149 8.90 -3.30 -11.67
C PHE A 149 8.81 -1.85 -12.14
N VAL A 150 9.86 -1.05 -11.94
CA VAL A 150 9.89 0.35 -12.39
C VAL A 150 9.69 0.45 -13.90
N LYS A 151 10.44 -0.35 -14.68
CA LYS A 151 10.33 -0.38 -16.14
C LYS A 151 8.92 -0.77 -16.63
N HIS A 152 8.28 -1.73 -15.98
CA HIS A 152 6.92 -2.13 -16.32
C HIS A 152 5.89 -1.08 -15.92
N SER A 153 6.07 -0.41 -14.78
CA SER A 153 5.22 0.72 -14.37
C SER A 153 5.30 1.87 -15.36
N ILE A 154 6.48 2.19 -15.91
CA ILE A 154 6.62 3.21 -16.94
C ILE A 154 5.77 2.86 -18.16
N LYS A 155 5.95 1.66 -18.73
CA LYS A 155 5.18 1.22 -19.92
C LYS A 155 3.67 1.28 -19.71
N LEU A 156 3.23 0.77 -18.55
CA LEU A 156 1.84 0.80 -18.12
C LEU A 156 1.29 2.23 -18.10
N ILE A 157 2.03 3.17 -17.50
CA ILE A 157 1.62 4.57 -17.34
C ILE A 157 1.77 5.36 -18.64
N GLU A 158 2.63 4.96 -19.57
CA GLU A 158 2.66 5.51 -20.92
C GLU A 158 1.47 5.05 -21.78
N GLY A 159 0.82 3.94 -21.41
CA GLY A 159 -0.26 3.31 -22.18
C GLY A 159 0.25 2.54 -23.41
N LYS A 160 1.46 1.97 -23.34
CA LYS A 160 2.11 1.19 -24.41
C LYS A 160 2.18 -0.29 -24.10
#